data_AF-A0A925UA87-F1
#
_entry.id   AF-A0A925UA87-F1
#
_cell.length_a   1.000
_cell.length_b   1.000
_cell.length_c   1.000
_cell.angle_alpha   90.00
_cell.angle_beta   90.00
_cell.angle_gamma   90.00
#
_symmetry.space_group_name_H-M   'P 1'
#
loop_
_entity.id
_entity.type
_entity.pdbx_description
1 polymer ?
#
loop_
_entity_poly.entity_id
_entity_poly.type
_entity_poly.pdbx_seq_one_letter_code
_entity_poly.pdbx_strand_id
1 'polypeptide(L)'
;MAVQIKNTSFLYTCKENYFLGILPADPRSRDKEGYKALVKIARTYFSAGLYEPIAQYLTEGRYFLKLWSAYLTLEYGKPDSELTETCITVIKNTVSKYSDELPPEQEQFFREYLEQRFAAIN
;
A
#
# COMPACT_ATOMS: atom_id res chain seq x y z
N MET A 1 1.07 9.11 26.52
CA MET A 1 0.47 10.03 25.52
C MET A 1 -0.27 9.17 24.52
N ALA A 2 -1.59 9.30 24.41
CA ALA A 2 -2.37 8.58 23.40
C ALA A 2 -2.06 9.19 22.04
N VAL A 3 -1.41 8.44 21.15
CA VAL A 3 -1.12 8.92 19.81
C VAL A 3 -2.45 8.94 19.05
N GLN A 4 -3.09 10.11 18.93
CA GLN A 4 -4.13 10.34 17.94
C GLN A 4 -3.46 10.36 16.55
N ILE A 5 -3.15 9.18 16.00
CA ILE A 5 -2.80 9.06 14.59
C ILE A 5 -4.11 9.25 13.84
N LYS A 6 -4.33 10.47 13.34
CA LYS A 6 -5.54 10.77 12.56
C LYS A 6 -5.44 10.00 11.25
N ASN A 7 -6.35 9.04 11.07
CA ASN A 7 -6.60 8.30 9.83
C ASN A 7 -6.71 9.24 8.60
N THR A 8 -7.15 10.48 8.83
CA THR A 8 -7.16 11.60 7.87
C THR A 8 -5.80 11.87 7.22
N SER A 9 -4.69 11.69 7.97
CA SER A 9 -3.33 11.94 7.46
C SER A 9 -2.96 10.90 6.40
N PHE A 10 -3.32 9.62 6.61
CA PHE A 10 -3.06 8.56 5.64
C PHE A 10 -3.79 8.82 4.32
N LEU A 11 -5.10 9.07 4.39
CA LEU A 11 -5.92 9.32 3.20
C LEU A 11 -5.46 10.58 2.44
N TYR A 12 -5.11 11.64 3.16
CA TYR A 12 -4.60 12.87 2.56
C TYR A 12 -3.27 12.62 1.84
N THR A 13 -2.30 11.98 2.50
CA THR A 13 -1.00 11.68 1.88
C THR A 13 -1.13 10.71 0.70
N CYS A 14 -2.00 9.71 0.76
CA CYS A 14 -2.28 8.84 -0.40
C CYS A 14 -2.83 9.63 -1.60
N LYS A 15 -3.71 10.60 -1.34
CA LYS A 15 -4.27 11.48 -2.38
C LYS A 15 -3.21 12.43 -2.94
N GLU A 16 -2.37 13.02 -2.10
CA GLU A 16 -1.25 13.86 -2.57
C GLU A 16 -0.26 13.07 -3.41
N ASN A 17 0.13 11.88 -2.94
CA ASN A 17 1.03 10.98 -3.67
C ASN A 17 0.47 10.62 -5.04
N TYR A 18 -0.84 10.40 -5.15
CA TYR A 18 -1.49 10.17 -6.43
C TYR A 18 -1.28 11.34 -7.40
N PHE A 19 -1.52 12.59 -6.98
CA PHE A 19 -1.31 13.77 -7.83
C PHE A 19 0.17 14.02 -8.17
N LEU A 20 1.09 13.62 -7.28
CA LEU A 20 2.53 13.80 -7.45
C LEU A 20 3.20 12.63 -8.21
N GLY A 21 2.44 11.63 -8.67
CA GLY A 21 3.00 10.44 -9.31
C GLY A 21 3.95 9.66 -8.38
N ILE A 22 3.66 9.63 -7.09
CA ILE A 22 4.36 8.85 -6.09
C ILE A 22 3.58 7.55 -5.90
N LEU A 23 4.15 6.46 -6.39
CA LEU A 23 3.43 5.21 -6.54
C LEU A 23 3.95 4.16 -5.55
N PRO A 24 3.08 3.28 -5.01
CA PRO A 24 3.52 2.09 -4.30
C PRO A 24 4.29 1.16 -5.24
N ALA A 25 5.17 0.33 -4.68
CA ALA A 25 6.06 -0.59 -5.39
C ALA A 25 7.09 0.04 -6.35
N ASP A 26 6.97 1.31 -6.75
CA ASP A 26 7.97 2.02 -7.57
C ASP A 26 9.26 2.30 -6.75
N PRO A 27 10.42 1.72 -7.13
CA PRO A 27 11.68 1.97 -6.44
C PRO A 27 12.07 3.44 -6.38
N ARG A 28 11.76 4.22 -7.42
CA ARG A 28 12.09 5.65 -7.53
C ARG A 28 11.24 6.49 -6.57
N SER A 29 10.10 5.96 -6.11
CA SER A 29 9.23 6.64 -5.17
C SER A 29 9.72 6.51 -3.72
N ARG A 30 10.59 5.55 -3.40
CA ARG A 30 11.05 5.26 -2.02
C ARG A 30 11.73 6.43 -1.33
N ASP A 31 12.45 7.25 -2.10
CA ASP A 31 13.16 8.41 -1.55
C ASP A 31 12.32 9.68 -1.43
N LYS A 32 11.13 9.70 -2.02
CA LYS A 32 10.23 10.85 -2.00
C LYS A 32 9.60 11.01 -0.61
N GLU A 33 9.40 12.25 -0.19
CA GLU A 33 8.86 12.58 1.14
C GLU A 33 7.48 11.96 1.39
N GLY A 34 6.60 12.00 0.39
CA GLY A 34 5.27 11.41 0.48
C GLY A 34 5.26 9.89 0.66
N TYR A 35 6.22 9.17 0.08
CA TYR A 35 6.40 7.74 0.33
C TYR A 35 6.86 7.51 1.77
N LYS A 36 7.91 8.22 2.20
CA LYS A 36 8.45 8.13 3.58
C LYS A 36 7.38 8.46 4.63
N ALA A 37 6.51 9.42 4.35
CA ALA A 37 5.38 9.78 5.21
C ALA A 37 4.39 8.62 5.36
N LEU A 38 3.96 7.99 4.27
CA LEU A 38 3.07 6.82 4.33
C LEU A 38 3.71 5.65 5.07
N VAL A 39 4.99 5.37 4.82
CA VAL A 39 5.72 4.33 5.55
C VAL A 39 5.78 4.62 7.05
N LYS A 40 6.04 5.88 7.43
CA LYS A 40 6.05 6.28 8.85
C LYS A 40 4.68 6.07 9.49
N ILE A 41 3.60 6.50 8.82
CA ILE A 41 2.23 6.31 9.30
C ILE A 41 1.94 4.82 9.49
N ALA A 42 2.21 4.01 8.46
CA ALA A 42 1.97 2.57 8.48
C ALA A 42 2.73 1.86 9.59
N ARG A 43 4.03 2.11 9.71
CA ARG A 43 4.86 1.55 10.78
C ARG A 43 4.35 1.93 12.17
N THR A 44 3.85 3.15 12.34
CA THR A 44 3.32 3.58 13.64
C THR A 44 2.09 2.75 14.01
N TYR A 45 1.17 2.50 13.07
CA TYR A 45 0.02 1.62 13.29
C TYR A 45 0.43 0.16 13.56
N PHE A 46 1.28 -0.42 12.70
CA PHE A 46 1.69 -1.82 12.83
C PHE A 46 2.50 -2.08 14.11
N SER A 47 3.36 -1.13 14.52
CA SER A 47 4.10 -1.23 15.78
C SER A 47 3.20 -1.19 17.02
N ALA A 48 2.00 -0.62 16.90
CA ALA A 48 0.97 -0.63 17.93
C ALA A 48 0.03 -1.84 17.83
N GLY A 49 0.28 -2.77 16.89
CA GLY A 49 -0.59 -3.93 16.64
C GLY A 49 -1.94 -3.55 16.00
N LEU A 50 -2.08 -2.35 15.44
CA LEU A 50 -3.31 -1.85 14.84
C LEU A 50 -3.25 -2.04 13.33
N TYR A 51 -4.04 -2.98 12.81
CA TYR A 51 -4.11 -3.26 11.37
C TYR A 51 -5.38 -2.70 10.74
N GLU A 52 -6.47 -2.67 11.50
CA GLU A 52 -7.80 -2.25 11.08
C GLU A 52 -7.81 -0.86 10.42
N PRO A 53 -7.08 0.16 10.91
CA PRO A 53 -7.10 1.50 10.30
C PRO A 53 -6.60 1.52 8.85
N ILE A 54 -5.70 0.61 8.48
CA ILE A 54 -5.16 0.48 7.12
C ILE A 54 -5.94 -0.57 6.33
N ALA A 55 -6.31 -1.68 6.96
CA ALA A 55 -7.03 -2.79 6.34
C ALA A 55 -8.43 -2.38 5.84
N GLN A 56 -9.12 -1.45 6.52
CA GLN A 56 -10.40 -0.92 6.05
C GLN A 56 -10.31 -0.30 4.63
N TYR A 57 -9.12 0.18 4.23
CA TYR A 57 -8.92 0.78 2.92
C TYR A 57 -8.70 -0.24 1.80
N LEU A 58 -8.60 -1.54 2.13
CA LEU A 58 -8.53 -2.62 1.14
C LEU A 58 -9.83 -2.77 0.35
N THR A 59 -10.96 -2.33 0.90
CA THR A 59 -12.28 -2.41 0.26
C THR A 59 -12.73 -1.10 -0.40
N GLU A 60 -11.95 -0.03 -0.30
CA GLU A 60 -12.31 1.32 -0.77
C GLU A 60 -12.56 1.44 -2.27
N GLY A 61 -13.40 2.39 -2.68
CA GLY A 61 -13.70 2.62 -4.09
C GLY A 61 -12.51 3.15 -4.91
N ARG A 62 -11.53 3.79 -4.26
CA ARG A 62 -10.40 4.47 -4.91
C ARG A 62 -9.20 3.53 -5.00
N TYR A 63 -8.76 3.24 -6.22
CA TYR A 63 -7.70 2.26 -6.46
C TYR A 63 -6.38 2.61 -5.75
N PHE A 64 -5.99 3.89 -5.70
CA PHE A 64 -4.73 4.30 -5.09
C PHE A 64 -4.71 4.03 -3.58
N LEU A 65 -5.85 4.15 -2.89
CA LEU A 65 -5.96 3.78 -1.47
C LEU A 65 -5.76 2.28 -1.29
N LYS A 66 -6.43 1.46 -2.12
CA LYS A 66 -6.28 -0.01 -2.10
C LYS A 66 -4.84 -0.45 -2.30
N LEU A 67 -4.18 0.09 -3.33
CA LEU A 67 -2.81 -0.26 -3.68
C LEU A 67 -1.82 0.14 -2.58
N TRP A 68 -1.93 1.36 -2.04
CA TRP A 68 -1.07 1.79 -0.93
C TRP A 68 -1.29 0.95 0.33
N SER A 69 -2.55 0.70 0.71
CA SER A 69 -2.87 -0.07 1.91
C SER A 69 -2.39 -1.52 1.81
N ALA A 70 -2.66 -2.19 0.69
CA ALA A 70 -2.19 -3.56 0.47
C ALA A 70 -0.67 -3.64 0.45
N TYR A 71 0.00 -2.73 -0.29
CA TYR A 71 1.45 -2.69 -0.38
C TYR A 71 2.12 -2.46 0.98
N LEU A 72 1.67 -1.45 1.73
CA LEU A 72 2.27 -1.13 3.03
C LEU A 72 2.04 -2.25 4.05
N THR A 73 0.88 -2.89 4.01
CA THR A 73 0.58 -4.05 4.86
C THR A 73 1.54 -5.20 4.57
N LEU A 74 1.71 -5.58 3.30
CA LEU A 74 2.62 -6.66 2.92
C LEU A 74 4.09 -6.36 3.25
N GLU A 75 4.53 -5.12 3.05
CA GLU A 75 5.93 -4.71 3.17
C GLU A 75 6.34 -4.43 4.62
N TYR A 76 5.48 -3.80 5.41
CA TYR A 76 5.83 -3.29 6.75
C TYR A 76 4.97 -3.85 7.87
N GLY A 77 3.85 -4.51 7.55
CA GLY A 77 2.88 -5.00 8.54
C GLY A 77 3.17 -6.41 9.05
N LYS A 78 3.94 -7.24 8.34
CA LYS A 78 4.09 -8.68 8.65
C LYS A 78 2.73 -9.38 8.88
N PRO A 79 1.79 -9.28 7.93
CA PRO A 79 0.46 -9.89 8.04
C PRO A 79 0.57 -11.42 8.17
N ASP A 80 -0.47 -12.04 8.74
CA ASP A 80 -0.66 -13.48 8.69
C ASP A 80 -1.00 -13.97 7.26
N SER A 81 -1.19 -15.27 7.09
CA SER A 81 -1.44 -15.87 5.77
C SER A 81 -2.72 -15.34 5.12
N GLU A 82 -3.79 -15.20 5.90
CA GLU A 82 -5.10 -14.76 5.39
C GLU A 82 -5.06 -13.30 4.92
N LEU A 83 -4.47 -12.42 5.73
CA LEU A 83 -4.30 -11.02 5.37
C LEU A 83 -3.28 -10.84 4.24
N THR A 84 -2.27 -11.71 4.16
CA THR A 84 -1.32 -11.75 3.03
C THR A 84 -2.04 -12.07 1.72
N GLU A 85 -2.82 -13.15 1.68
CA GLU A 85 -3.61 -13.54 0.50
C GLU A 85 -4.60 -12.46 0.09
N THR A 86 -5.24 -11.83 1.07
CA THR A 86 -6.15 -10.70 0.86
C THR A 86 -5.44 -9.54 0.18
N CYS A 87 -4.28 -9.09 0.70
CA CYS A 87 -3.54 -7.98 0.14
C CYS A 87 -3.05 -8.28 -1.29
N ILE A 88 -2.56 -9.49 -1.54
CA ILE A 88 -2.14 -9.93 -2.88
C ILE A 88 -3.32 -9.90 -3.85
N THR A 89 -4.47 -10.43 -3.44
CA THR A 89 -5.69 -10.45 -4.26
C THR A 89 -6.17 -9.04 -4.56
N VAL A 90 -6.14 -8.14 -3.58
CA VAL A 90 -6.47 -6.72 -3.76
C VAL A 90 -5.55 -6.06 -4.78
N ILE A 91 -4.23 -6.27 -4.69
CA ILE A 91 -3.27 -5.73 -5.67
C ILE A 91 -3.58 -6.26 -7.07
N LYS A 92 -3.68 -7.60 -7.24
CA LYS A 92 -3.93 -8.22 -8.54
C LYS A 92 -5.23 -7.73 -9.18
N ASN A 93 -6.32 -7.74 -8.42
CA ASN A 93 -7.63 -7.32 -8.92
C ASN A 93 -7.66 -5.82 -9.23
N THR A 94 -7.01 -5.00 -8.40
CA THR A 94 -6.98 -3.54 -8.61
C THR A 94 -6.13 -3.19 -9.82
N VAL A 95 -4.93 -3.79 -9.97
CA VAL A 95 -4.08 -3.57 -11.14
C VAL A 95 -4.77 -4.00 -12.42
N SER A 96 -5.40 -5.19 -12.43
CA SER A 96 -6.14 -5.69 -13.60
C SER A 96 -7.35 -4.82 -13.95
N LYS A 97 -8.14 -4.40 -12.96
CA LYS A 97 -9.36 -3.60 -13.18
C LYS A 97 -9.06 -2.19 -13.68
N TYR A 98 -7.97 -1.58 -13.21
CA TYR A 98 -7.61 -0.20 -13.48
C TYR A 98 -6.42 -0.08 -14.44
N SER A 99 -6.14 -1.10 -15.26
CA SER A 99 -4.98 -1.13 -16.17
C SER A 99 -4.90 0.10 -17.08
N ASP A 100 -6.05 0.60 -17.55
CA ASP A 100 -6.12 1.77 -18.44
C ASP A 100 -5.93 3.11 -17.70
N GLU A 101 -6.15 3.13 -16.39
CA GLU A 101 -6.01 4.31 -15.53
C GLU A 101 -4.66 4.36 -14.81
N LEU A 102 -3.94 3.24 -14.77
CA LEU A 102 -2.64 3.14 -14.15
C LEU A 102 -1.54 3.61 -15.09
N PRO A 103 -0.51 4.28 -14.58
CA PRO A 103 0.75 4.43 -15.32
C PRO A 103 1.25 3.04 -15.75
N PRO A 104 1.64 2.83 -17.02
CA PRO A 104 2.07 1.51 -17.51
C PRO A 104 3.20 0.88 -16.67
N GLU A 105 4.09 1.71 -16.15
CA GLU A 105 5.19 1.28 -15.29
C GLU A 105 4.70 0.74 -13.93
N GLN A 106 3.57 1.23 -13.43
CA GLN A 106 3.05 0.82 -12.13
C GLN A 106 2.55 -0.62 -12.11
N GLU A 107 1.92 -1.06 -13.20
CA GLU A 107 1.55 -2.46 -13.37
C GLU A 107 2.78 -3.35 -13.34
N GLN A 108 3.83 -2.98 -14.07
CA GLN A 108 5.09 -3.71 -14.10
C GLN A 108 5.73 -3.78 -12.71
N PHE A 109 5.78 -2.67 -11.97
CA PHE A 109 6.33 -2.66 -10.61
C PHE A 109 5.58 -3.60 -9.67
N PHE A 110 4.25 -3.70 -9.77
CA PHE A 110 3.47 -4.64 -8.96
C PHE A 110 3.67 -6.09 -9.38
N ARG A 111 3.83 -6.37 -10.68
CA ARG A 111 4.15 -7.72 -11.17
C ARG A 111 5.48 -8.19 -10.59
N GLU A 112 6.53 -7.38 -10.74
CA GLU A 112 7.87 -7.67 -10.19
C GLU A 112 7.85 -7.79 -8.66
N TYR A 113 7.14 -6.89 -7.98
CA TYR A 113 6.99 -6.92 -6.52
C TYR A 113 6.37 -8.23 -6.04
N LEU A 114 5.26 -8.66 -6.66
CA LEU A 114 4.57 -9.88 -6.28
C LEU A 114 5.41 -11.12 -6.59
N GLU A 115 6.10 -11.17 -7.73
CA GLU A 115 7.00 -12.28 -8.09
C GLU A 115 8.13 -12.45 -7.06
N GLN A 116 8.80 -11.35 -6.69
CA GLN A 116 9.84 -11.37 -5.65
C GLN A 116 9.27 -11.81 -4.30
N ARG A 117 8.04 -11.38 -3.97
CA ARG A 117 7.39 -11.74 -2.71
C ARG A 117 7.04 -13.23 -2.66
N PHE A 118 6.54 -13.81 -3.75
CA PHE A 118 6.26 -15.24 -3.85
C PHE A 118 7.54 -16.09 -3.82
N ALA A 119 8.62 -15.62 -4.44
CA ALA A 119 9.91 -16.29 -4.37
C ALA A 119 10.51 -16.30 -2.95
N ALA A 120 10.11 -15.36 -2.08
CA ALA A 120 10.57 -15.28 -0.69
C ALA A 120 9.71 -16.10 0.31
N ILE A 121 8.58 -16.65 -0.12
CA ILE A 121 7.64 -17.41 0.72
C ILE A 121 7.75 -18.94 0.46
N ASN A 122 8.37 -19.34 -0.66
CA ASN A 122 8.70 -20.74 -0.98
C ASN A 122 10.16 -21.05 -0.63
#